data_AF-A0A2S9CRE5-F1
#
_entry.id   AF-A0A2S9CRE5-F1
#
_cell.length_a   1.000
_cell.length_b   1.000
_cell.length_c   1.000
_cell.angle_alpha   90.00
_cell.angle_beta   90.00
_cell.angle_gamma   90.00
#
_symmetry.space_group_name_H-M   'P 1'
#
loop_
_entity.id
_entity.type
_entity.pdbx_description
1 polymer ?
#
loop_
_entity_poly.entity_id
_entity_poly.type
_entity_poly.pdbx_seq_one_letter_code
_entity_poly.pdbx_strand_id
1 'polypeptide(L)'
;MKKIFYVLFIISLVSCCKGKNDGTNTEKKDSIVVDSNNINLSILIDLSDRIDPKTNPNPTMEYYLRDVEYIKAIEKGFINHIKSKKIITYDDQMQVFFNPEPSDPKINDFTKELKVSFNKDIPRRYFDSVDKKYAELPLNIYQSAIKDGKFVGSDIWEFFKNKVNDYCIKQDKRNILFILTDGYMYHENTKFAEGSKTSYLTTKLIKANNLTSSDFKNTIEKKGYGFVKANENLSNLEVIILGINPEKGNPFEEAVIKEYWENMFKEMKIKKYQIKSADLPSNLEPIILKTISGK
;
A
#
# COMPACT_ATOMS: atom_id res chain seq x y z
N MET A 1 22.23 67.18 -42.81
CA MET A 1 22.80 67.12 -41.45
C MET A 1 23.53 65.79 -41.29
N LYS A 2 24.87 65.83 -41.32
CA LYS A 2 25.76 64.72 -40.93
C LYS A 2 25.97 64.80 -39.42
N LYS A 3 26.19 63.66 -38.75
CA LYS A 3 27.36 63.35 -37.89
C LYS A 3 27.04 62.14 -36.98
N ILE A 4 27.74 61.02 -37.16
CA ILE A 4 28.88 60.52 -36.34
C ILE A 4 28.39 59.73 -35.11
N PHE A 5 28.67 58.42 -35.05
CA PHE A 5 29.68 57.90 -34.11
C PHE A 5 30.04 56.44 -34.42
N TYR A 6 31.30 56.26 -34.85
CA TYR A 6 32.07 55.03 -34.81
C TYR A 6 32.85 55.01 -33.48
N VAL A 7 32.82 53.90 -32.73
CA VAL A 7 33.87 53.51 -31.76
C VAL A 7 33.93 51.96 -31.78
N LEU A 8 34.90 51.37 -32.48
CA LEU A 8 36.25 50.95 -32.01
C LEU A 8 36.26 49.63 -31.22
N PHE A 9 36.45 48.55 -31.99
CA PHE A 9 37.47 47.50 -31.81
C PHE A 9 38.17 47.40 -30.44
N ILE A 10 37.95 46.29 -29.73
CA ILE A 10 39.02 45.62 -28.96
C ILE A 10 38.98 44.14 -29.34
N ILE A 11 40.00 43.74 -30.09
CA ILE A 11 40.45 42.35 -30.20
C ILE A 11 41.21 42.03 -28.91
N SER A 12 40.84 40.95 -28.25
CA SER A 12 41.76 40.15 -27.46
C SER A 12 41.61 38.69 -27.89
N LEU A 13 42.48 38.30 -28.82
CA LEU A 13 42.85 36.92 -29.08
C LEU A 13 43.50 36.36 -27.80
N VAL A 14 42.84 35.39 -27.17
CA VAL A 14 43.54 34.39 -26.36
C VAL A 14 43.21 33.02 -26.94
N SER A 15 44.20 32.50 -27.63
CA SER A 15 44.38 31.11 -28.02
C SER A 15 44.24 30.18 -26.81
N CYS A 16 43.48 29.08 -26.93
CA CYS A 16 44.05 27.73 -26.74
C CYS A 16 43.04 26.60 -26.97
N CYS A 17 43.57 25.56 -27.62
CA CYS A 17 43.17 24.15 -27.55
C CYS A 17 41.89 23.70 -28.28
N LYS A 18 42.11 23.25 -29.53
CA LYS A 18 41.43 22.08 -30.11
C LYS A 18 41.43 20.92 -29.12
N GLY A 19 40.31 20.70 -28.45
CA GLY A 19 39.96 19.45 -27.79
C GLY A 19 38.86 18.76 -28.59
N LYS A 20 39.07 17.49 -28.95
CA LYS A 20 38.06 16.62 -29.55
C LYS A 20 36.84 16.57 -28.61
N ASN A 21 35.68 16.99 -29.06
CA ASN A 21 34.42 16.62 -28.41
C ASN A 21 34.03 15.24 -28.94
N ASP A 22 34.44 14.22 -28.18
CA ASP A 22 33.77 12.93 -28.21
C ASP A 22 32.29 13.16 -27.92
N GLY A 23 31.44 12.58 -28.76
CA GLY A 23 30.01 12.57 -28.57
C GLY A 23 29.65 11.79 -27.32
N THR A 24 29.35 12.50 -26.24
CA THR A 24 28.50 11.97 -25.18
C THR A 24 27.07 12.25 -25.58
N ASN A 25 26.43 11.25 -26.20
CA ASN A 25 24.98 11.09 -26.14
C ASN A 25 24.61 10.97 -24.66
N THR A 26 24.35 12.10 -24.01
CA THR A 26 23.53 12.13 -22.82
C THR A 26 22.12 11.77 -23.27
N GLU A 27 21.79 10.48 -23.12
CA GLU A 27 20.41 10.03 -23.09
C GLU A 27 19.65 10.97 -22.16
N LYS A 28 18.73 11.76 -22.72
CA LYS A 28 17.68 12.39 -21.94
C LYS A 28 16.93 11.24 -21.28
N LYS A 29 17.18 11.00 -19.99
CA LYS A 29 16.19 10.36 -19.15
C LYS A 29 14.97 11.24 -19.23
N ASP A 30 13.99 10.86 -20.05
CA ASP A 30 12.65 11.39 -19.94
C ASP A 30 12.22 11.18 -18.49
N SER A 31 12.24 12.25 -17.71
CA SER A 31 11.82 12.20 -16.33
C SER A 31 10.32 11.93 -16.35
N ILE A 32 9.92 10.71 -16.02
CA ILE A 32 8.51 10.34 -15.89
C ILE A 32 7.88 11.31 -14.87
N VAL A 33 6.93 12.11 -15.34
CA VAL A 33 6.19 13.05 -14.48
C VAL A 33 5.03 12.30 -13.88
N VAL A 34 4.97 12.23 -12.55
CA VAL A 34 3.86 11.60 -11.82
C VAL A 34 2.59 12.44 -12.01
N ASP A 35 1.55 11.85 -12.59
CA ASP A 35 0.20 12.41 -12.57
C ASP A 35 -0.50 11.99 -11.26
N SER A 36 -0.57 12.92 -10.32
CA SER A 36 -1.21 12.68 -9.03
C SER A 36 -2.72 12.47 -9.13
N ASN A 37 -3.32 12.74 -10.29
CA ASN A 37 -4.74 12.57 -10.57
C ASN A 37 -5.08 11.18 -11.14
N ASN A 38 -4.10 10.39 -11.59
CA ASN A 38 -4.28 8.99 -11.98
C ASN A 38 -3.86 8.09 -10.83
N ILE A 39 -4.76 7.23 -10.38
CA ILE A 39 -4.52 6.36 -9.22
C ILE A 39 -4.25 4.92 -9.67
N ASN A 40 -3.20 4.34 -9.11
CA ASN A 40 -2.98 2.90 -9.04
C ASN A 40 -3.30 2.42 -7.63
N LEU A 41 -4.44 1.76 -7.44
CA LEU A 41 -4.92 1.30 -6.13
C LEU A 41 -4.73 -0.21 -6.00
N SER A 42 -4.08 -0.63 -4.92
CA SER A 42 -3.88 -2.03 -4.56
C SER A 42 -4.55 -2.33 -3.22
N ILE A 43 -5.14 -3.51 -3.08
CA ILE A 43 -5.69 -4.01 -1.82
C ILE A 43 -5.03 -5.36 -1.53
N LEU A 44 -4.22 -5.45 -0.47
CA LEU A 44 -3.69 -6.71 0.04
C LEU A 44 -4.59 -7.21 1.17
N ILE A 45 -5.10 -8.44 1.04
CA ILE A 45 -5.99 -9.04 2.02
C ILE A 45 -5.26 -10.11 2.82
N ASP A 46 -5.44 -10.08 4.14
CA ASP A 46 -5.00 -11.12 5.05
C ASP A 46 -6.09 -12.15 5.29
N LEU A 47 -5.83 -13.39 4.84
CA LEU A 47 -6.72 -14.54 4.98
C LEU A 47 -6.25 -15.52 6.08
N SER A 48 -5.53 -15.01 7.10
CA SER A 48 -5.24 -15.78 8.31
C SER A 48 -6.53 -16.08 9.11
N ASP A 49 -6.38 -16.88 10.17
CA ASP A 49 -7.46 -17.27 11.06
C ASP A 49 -8.15 -16.09 11.77
N ARG A 50 -7.62 -14.86 11.67
CA ARG A 50 -8.33 -13.62 12.05
C ARG A 50 -9.72 -13.48 11.44
N ILE A 51 -9.98 -14.10 10.29
CA ILE A 51 -11.26 -13.99 9.58
C ILE A 51 -12.30 -14.99 10.09
N ASP A 52 -11.88 -15.99 10.88
CA ASP A 52 -12.77 -17.05 11.35
C ASP A 52 -13.61 -16.57 12.55
N PRO A 53 -14.94 -16.51 12.42
CA PRO A 53 -15.82 -16.11 13.51
C PRO A 53 -15.82 -17.10 14.68
N LYS A 54 -15.32 -18.33 14.51
CA LYS A 54 -15.22 -19.31 15.61
C LYS A 54 -14.05 -18.99 16.53
N THR A 55 -12.89 -18.67 15.97
CA THR A 55 -11.68 -18.33 16.73
C THR A 55 -11.69 -16.87 17.18
N ASN A 56 -12.24 -15.97 16.35
CA ASN A 56 -12.23 -14.53 16.55
C ASN A 56 -13.64 -13.92 16.47
N PRO A 57 -14.59 -14.35 17.32
CA PRO A 57 -15.96 -13.84 17.29
C PRO A 57 -16.02 -12.36 17.63
N ASN A 58 -16.88 -11.62 16.93
CA ASN A 58 -17.18 -10.23 17.26
C ASN A 58 -18.69 -10.00 17.32
N PRO A 59 -19.27 -9.75 18.51
CA PRO A 59 -20.72 -9.66 18.68
C PRO A 59 -21.35 -8.46 17.96
N THR A 60 -20.57 -7.45 17.58
CA THR A 60 -21.06 -6.30 16.84
C THR A 60 -21.08 -6.57 15.34
N MET A 61 -19.97 -7.08 14.81
CA MET A 61 -19.82 -7.43 13.39
C MET A 61 -18.53 -8.22 13.22
N GLU A 62 -18.62 -9.41 12.63
CA GLU A 62 -17.47 -10.27 12.33
C GLU A 62 -16.41 -9.56 11.49
N TYR A 63 -15.14 -9.83 11.75
CA TYR A 63 -14.04 -9.08 11.12
C TYR A 63 -14.01 -9.23 9.60
N TYR A 64 -14.31 -10.41 9.06
CA TYR A 64 -14.37 -10.60 7.61
C TYR A 64 -15.48 -9.76 6.95
N LEU A 65 -16.61 -9.54 7.65
CA LEU A 65 -17.67 -8.67 7.15
C LEU A 65 -17.24 -7.20 7.20
N ARG A 66 -16.50 -6.79 8.22
CA ARG A 66 -15.92 -5.43 8.28
C ARG A 66 -15.01 -5.19 7.09
N ASP A 67 -14.13 -6.14 6.78
CA ASP A 67 -13.24 -6.04 5.63
C ASP A 67 -14.01 -5.95 4.31
N VAL A 68 -15.08 -6.74 4.13
CA VAL A 68 -15.96 -6.64 2.95
C VAL A 68 -16.50 -5.22 2.79
N GLU A 69 -16.97 -4.60 3.87
CA GLU A 69 -17.46 -3.22 3.82
C GLU A 69 -16.32 -2.20 3.63
N TYR A 70 -15.12 -2.44 4.15
CA TYR A 70 -13.95 -1.60 3.84
C TYR A 70 -13.60 -1.67 2.36
N ILE A 71 -13.63 -2.86 1.75
CA ILE A 71 -13.37 -3.05 0.32
C ILE A 71 -14.42 -2.32 -0.53
N LYS A 72 -15.70 -2.38 -0.13
CA LYS A 72 -16.77 -1.59 -0.76
C LYS A 72 -16.53 -0.08 -0.62
N ALA A 73 -16.10 0.39 0.55
CA ALA A 73 -15.77 1.80 0.75
C ALA A 73 -14.55 2.24 -0.11
N ILE A 74 -13.55 1.37 -0.26
CA ILE A 74 -12.39 1.60 -1.15
C ILE A 74 -12.85 1.72 -2.60
N GLU A 75 -13.67 0.79 -3.07
CA GLU A 75 -14.24 0.80 -4.42
C GLU A 75 -15.07 2.07 -4.66
N LYS A 76 -15.97 2.41 -3.74
CA LYS A 76 -16.76 3.64 -3.79
C LYS A 76 -15.88 4.88 -3.90
N GLY A 77 -14.81 4.94 -3.11
CA GLY A 77 -13.83 6.04 -3.17
C GLY A 77 -13.14 6.12 -4.52
N PHE A 78 -12.73 4.97 -5.07
CA PHE A 78 -12.09 4.87 -6.38
C PHE A 78 -13.02 5.32 -7.51
N ILE A 79 -14.27 4.85 -7.51
CA ILE A 79 -15.28 5.25 -8.50
C ILE A 79 -15.63 6.74 -8.37
N ASN A 80 -15.75 7.27 -7.16
CA ASN A 80 -15.97 8.70 -6.95
C ASN A 80 -14.81 9.56 -7.49
N HIS A 81 -13.57 9.10 -7.28
CA HIS A 81 -12.38 9.74 -7.86
C HIS A 81 -12.47 9.78 -9.39
N ILE A 82 -12.74 8.64 -10.04
CA ILE A 82 -12.91 8.58 -11.50
C ILE A 82 -14.04 9.50 -11.99
N LYS A 83 -15.21 9.47 -11.34
CA LYS A 83 -16.36 10.31 -11.70
C LYS A 83 -16.09 11.81 -11.55
N SER A 84 -15.12 12.19 -10.72
CA SER A 84 -14.70 13.60 -10.57
C SER A 84 -13.82 14.11 -11.74
N LYS A 85 -13.29 13.20 -12.56
CA LYS A 85 -12.38 13.50 -13.67
C LYS A 85 -13.12 13.63 -15.00
N LYS A 86 -12.49 14.28 -15.97
CA LYS A 86 -12.95 14.28 -17.37
C LYS A 86 -12.65 12.92 -17.99
N ILE A 87 -13.60 12.36 -18.76
CA ILE A 87 -13.47 11.03 -19.37
C ILE A 87 -12.17 10.86 -20.18
N ILE A 88 -11.75 11.91 -20.91
CA ILE A 88 -10.53 11.87 -21.73
C ILE A 88 -9.23 11.69 -20.91
N THR A 89 -9.29 11.90 -19.59
CA THR A 89 -8.15 11.79 -18.67
C THR A 89 -8.24 10.54 -17.79
N TYR A 90 -9.10 9.58 -18.11
CA TYR A 90 -9.17 8.33 -17.36
C TYR A 90 -7.95 7.47 -17.68
N ASP A 91 -7.22 7.09 -16.63
CA ASP A 91 -6.11 6.14 -16.67
C ASP A 91 -5.85 5.60 -15.25
N ASP A 92 -6.91 5.10 -14.62
CA ASP A 92 -6.88 4.63 -13.23
C ASP A 92 -7.03 3.12 -13.18
N GLN A 93 -6.44 2.47 -12.19
CA GLN A 93 -6.61 1.03 -11.99
C GLN A 93 -6.74 0.66 -10.51
N MET A 94 -7.46 -0.43 -10.26
CA MET A 94 -7.63 -1.01 -8.93
C MET A 94 -7.52 -2.53 -9.00
N GLN A 95 -6.82 -3.14 -8.06
CA GLN A 95 -6.63 -4.59 -8.00
C GLN A 95 -6.53 -5.12 -6.56
N VAL A 96 -7.08 -6.32 -6.35
CA VAL A 96 -6.94 -7.09 -5.10
C VAL A 96 -5.85 -8.14 -5.23
N PHE A 97 -5.06 -8.32 -4.16
CA PHE A 97 -3.94 -9.24 -4.06
C PHE A 97 -4.02 -10.09 -2.79
N PHE A 98 -3.40 -11.26 -2.87
CA PHE A 98 -3.16 -12.19 -1.78
C PHE A 98 -1.70 -12.61 -1.83
N ASN A 99 -1.10 -12.84 -0.66
CA ASN A 99 0.22 -13.45 -0.58
C ASN A 99 0.28 -14.36 0.66
N PRO A 100 0.48 -15.67 0.55
CA PRO A 100 0.57 -16.45 -0.68
C PRO A 100 -0.77 -16.49 -1.46
N GLU A 101 -0.73 -17.01 -2.68
CA GLU A 101 -1.94 -17.24 -3.45
C GLU A 101 -2.81 -18.32 -2.78
N PRO A 102 -4.13 -18.11 -2.63
CA PRO A 102 -5.00 -19.10 -2.02
C PRO A 102 -5.03 -20.40 -2.83
N SER A 103 -5.09 -21.54 -2.14
CA SER A 103 -5.07 -22.85 -2.80
C SER A 103 -6.34 -23.18 -3.59
N ASP A 104 -7.44 -22.48 -3.33
CA ASP A 104 -8.69 -22.63 -4.09
C ASP A 104 -8.58 -21.88 -5.43
N PRO A 105 -8.59 -22.60 -6.57
CA PRO A 105 -8.50 -21.98 -7.89
C PRO A 105 -9.62 -20.97 -8.16
N LYS A 106 -10.79 -21.11 -7.52
CA LYS A 106 -11.90 -20.15 -7.69
C LYS A 106 -11.55 -18.77 -7.16
N ILE A 107 -10.77 -18.70 -6.07
CA ILE A 107 -10.33 -17.40 -5.54
C ILE A 107 -9.43 -16.70 -6.56
N ASN A 108 -8.59 -17.45 -7.28
CA ASN A 108 -7.75 -16.90 -8.36
C ASN A 108 -8.57 -16.39 -9.55
N ASP A 109 -9.77 -16.90 -9.80
CA ASP A 109 -10.66 -16.35 -10.82
C ASP A 109 -11.35 -15.07 -10.31
N PHE A 110 -11.75 -15.03 -9.04
CA PHE A 110 -12.29 -13.81 -8.43
C PHE A 110 -11.26 -12.67 -8.42
N THR A 111 -9.98 -12.96 -8.21
CA THR A 111 -8.92 -11.92 -8.22
C THR A 111 -8.75 -11.29 -9.60
N LYS A 112 -8.86 -12.08 -10.68
CA LYS A 112 -8.83 -11.57 -12.06
C LYS A 112 -10.03 -10.67 -12.33
N GLU A 113 -11.21 -11.02 -11.83
CA GLU A 113 -12.40 -10.20 -11.99
C GLU A 113 -12.33 -8.88 -11.22
N LEU A 114 -11.68 -8.90 -10.06
CA LEU A 114 -11.38 -7.74 -9.21
C LEU A 114 -10.16 -6.94 -9.67
N LYS A 115 -9.60 -7.23 -10.85
CA LYS A 115 -8.67 -6.34 -11.54
C LYS A 115 -9.46 -5.47 -12.51
N VAL A 116 -9.55 -4.18 -12.20
CA VAL A 116 -10.32 -3.20 -12.98
C VAL A 116 -9.44 -2.04 -13.41
N SER A 117 -9.73 -1.50 -14.60
CA SER A 117 -8.99 -0.35 -15.15
C SER A 117 -9.98 0.55 -15.85
N PHE A 118 -9.75 1.87 -15.76
CA PHE A 118 -10.56 2.89 -16.38
C PHE A 118 -9.73 3.70 -17.37
N ASN A 119 -10.14 3.65 -18.63
CA ASN A 119 -9.58 4.47 -19.70
C ASN A 119 -10.71 5.26 -20.40
N LYS A 120 -10.33 6.15 -21.30
CA LYS A 120 -11.26 7.04 -22.03
C LYS A 120 -12.32 6.31 -22.88
N ASP A 121 -12.08 5.04 -23.24
CA ASP A 121 -12.92 4.27 -24.16
C ASP A 121 -13.97 3.41 -23.41
N ILE A 122 -13.96 3.46 -22.07
CA ILE A 122 -14.85 2.63 -21.25
C ILE A 122 -16.30 3.13 -21.31
N PRO A 123 -17.28 2.23 -21.55
CA PRO A 123 -18.68 2.59 -21.54
C PRO A 123 -19.22 2.79 -20.12
N ARG A 124 -20.24 3.64 -19.96
CA ARG A 124 -20.88 3.91 -18.66
C ARG A 124 -21.33 2.65 -17.90
N ARG A 125 -21.85 1.64 -18.61
CA ARG A 125 -22.28 0.34 -18.02
C ARG A 125 -21.16 -0.42 -17.32
N TYR A 126 -19.90 -0.10 -17.60
CA TYR A 126 -18.76 -0.75 -16.94
C TYR A 126 -18.69 -0.38 -15.46
N PHE A 127 -19.10 0.84 -15.08
CA PHE A 127 -19.20 1.24 -13.67
C PHE A 127 -20.11 0.28 -12.90
N ASP A 128 -21.33 0.04 -13.40
CA ASP A 128 -22.28 -0.89 -12.77
C ASP A 128 -21.71 -2.31 -12.65
N SER A 129 -20.87 -2.72 -13.62
CA SER A 129 -20.21 -4.03 -13.56
C SER A 129 -19.12 -4.10 -12.48
N VAL A 130 -18.41 -3.00 -12.22
CA VAL A 130 -17.41 -2.89 -11.15
C VAL A 130 -18.12 -2.88 -9.80
N ASP A 131 -19.15 -2.04 -9.64
CA ASP A 131 -19.98 -1.97 -8.43
C ASP A 131 -20.49 -3.38 -8.05
N LYS A 132 -21.03 -4.13 -9.02
CA LYS A 132 -21.52 -5.50 -8.80
C LYS A 132 -20.40 -6.45 -8.34
N LYS A 133 -19.25 -6.44 -9.02
CA LYS A 133 -18.12 -7.31 -8.69
C LYS A 133 -17.63 -7.09 -7.26
N TYR A 134 -17.48 -5.83 -6.85
CA TYR A 134 -17.01 -5.49 -5.52
C TYR A 134 -18.08 -5.64 -4.42
N ALA A 135 -19.36 -5.66 -4.79
CA ALA A 135 -20.44 -6.00 -3.86
C ALA A 135 -20.49 -7.50 -3.52
N GLU A 136 -20.12 -8.38 -4.47
CA GLU A 136 -20.33 -9.82 -4.37
C GLU A 136 -19.03 -10.60 -4.09
N LEU A 137 -17.97 -10.36 -4.87
CA LEU A 137 -16.78 -11.20 -4.89
C LEU A 137 -15.96 -11.18 -3.59
N PRO A 138 -15.75 -10.03 -2.91
CA PRO A 138 -15.03 -10.01 -1.64
C PRO A 138 -15.65 -10.95 -0.61
N LEU A 139 -16.99 -10.96 -0.48
CA LEU A 139 -17.69 -11.85 0.44
C LEU A 139 -17.45 -13.32 0.07
N ASN A 140 -17.51 -13.67 -1.21
CA ASN A 140 -17.27 -15.03 -1.69
C ASN A 140 -15.83 -15.49 -1.38
N ILE A 141 -14.84 -14.60 -1.47
CA ILE A 141 -13.45 -14.90 -1.12
C ILE A 141 -13.34 -15.25 0.36
N TYR A 142 -13.85 -14.40 1.25
CA TYR A 142 -13.81 -14.66 2.69
C TYR A 142 -14.57 -15.93 3.07
N GLN A 143 -15.77 -16.14 2.51
CA GLN A 143 -16.55 -17.35 2.75
C GLN A 143 -15.82 -18.62 2.27
N SER A 144 -15.13 -18.58 1.13
CA SER A 144 -14.34 -19.72 0.66
C SER A 144 -13.17 -20.01 1.59
N ALA A 145 -12.42 -18.97 2.01
CA ALA A 145 -11.31 -19.11 2.93
C ALA A 145 -11.75 -19.66 4.31
N ILE A 146 -12.84 -19.14 4.87
CA ILE A 146 -13.44 -19.64 6.13
C ILE A 146 -13.89 -21.10 5.99
N LYS A 147 -14.46 -21.46 4.84
CA LYS A 147 -14.92 -22.84 4.58
C LYS A 147 -13.77 -23.83 4.44
N ASP A 148 -12.67 -23.46 3.77
CA ASP A 148 -11.48 -24.32 3.66
C ASP A 148 -10.78 -24.48 5.02
N GLY A 149 -10.81 -23.45 5.86
CA GLY A 149 -10.34 -23.51 7.24
C GLY A 149 -8.83 -23.69 7.43
N LYS A 150 -8.06 -23.70 6.34
CA LYS A 150 -6.59 -23.81 6.37
C LYS A 150 -5.89 -22.48 6.65
N PHE A 151 -6.55 -21.37 6.33
CA PHE A 151 -6.07 -20.01 6.57
C PHE A 151 -4.60 -19.80 6.20
N VAL A 152 -4.33 -19.69 4.89
CA VAL A 152 -2.97 -19.51 4.36
C VAL A 152 -2.26 -18.24 4.85
N GLY A 153 -2.99 -17.31 5.46
CA GLY A 153 -2.43 -16.11 6.08
C GLY A 153 -2.15 -14.98 5.11
N SER A 154 -1.27 -14.08 5.54
CA SER A 154 -0.69 -13.01 4.72
C SER A 154 0.80 -12.89 4.98
N ASP A 155 1.61 -13.32 4.02
CA ASP A 155 3.04 -13.05 4.02
C ASP A 155 3.30 -11.62 3.51
N ILE A 156 2.96 -10.66 4.36
CA ILE A 156 3.06 -9.23 4.03
C ILE A 156 4.55 -8.83 3.88
N TRP A 157 5.44 -9.41 4.69
CA TRP A 157 6.87 -9.14 4.60
C TRP A 157 7.41 -9.52 3.22
N GLU A 158 7.13 -10.74 2.77
CA GLU A 158 7.54 -11.20 1.44
C GLU A 158 6.88 -10.40 0.32
N PHE A 159 5.62 -10.00 0.49
CA PHE A 159 4.93 -9.14 -0.47
C PHE A 159 5.69 -7.82 -0.69
N PHE A 160 6.10 -7.14 0.38
CA PHE A 160 6.93 -5.94 0.29
C PHE A 160 8.33 -6.21 -0.30
N LYS A 161 8.86 -7.41 -0.07
CA LYS A 161 10.19 -7.80 -0.55
C LYS A 161 10.20 -8.06 -2.06
N ASN A 162 9.22 -8.82 -2.55
CA ASN A 162 9.25 -9.43 -3.88
C ASN A 162 8.21 -8.87 -4.85
N LYS A 163 7.07 -8.34 -4.37
CA LYS A 163 5.90 -8.08 -5.23
C LYS A 163 5.47 -6.61 -5.30
N VAL A 164 5.69 -5.84 -4.22
CA VAL A 164 5.15 -4.46 -4.11
C VAL A 164 5.61 -3.54 -5.24
N ASN A 165 6.85 -3.66 -5.71
CA ASN A 165 7.38 -2.81 -6.79
C ASN A 165 6.67 -3.08 -8.11
N ASP A 166 6.47 -4.35 -8.45
CA ASP A 166 5.87 -4.74 -9.73
C ASP A 166 4.35 -4.52 -9.74
N TYR A 167 3.71 -4.80 -8.61
CA TYR A 167 2.25 -4.87 -8.51
C TYR A 167 1.66 -3.53 -8.10
N CYS A 168 2.30 -2.83 -7.15
CA CYS A 168 1.73 -1.65 -6.53
C CYS A 168 2.38 -0.34 -7.00
N ILE A 169 3.46 -0.35 -7.78
CA ILE A 169 4.11 0.88 -8.24
C ILE A 169 3.99 1.05 -9.75
N LYS A 170 3.32 2.15 -10.15
CA LYS A 170 3.39 2.75 -11.49
C LYS A 170 4.09 4.09 -11.38
N GLN A 171 5.10 4.30 -12.22
CA GLN A 171 6.02 5.44 -12.12
C GLN A 171 5.34 6.78 -12.43
N ASP A 172 4.25 6.74 -13.18
CA ASP A 172 3.47 7.86 -13.70
C ASP A 172 2.17 8.13 -12.92
N LYS A 173 1.91 7.37 -11.85
CA LYS A 173 0.64 7.42 -11.10
C LYS A 173 0.86 7.63 -9.60
N ARG A 174 -0.18 8.11 -8.92
CA ARG A 174 -0.28 8.04 -7.46
C ARG A 174 -0.59 6.60 -7.04
N ASN A 175 0.33 5.97 -6.32
CA ASN A 175 0.18 4.59 -5.87
C ASN A 175 -0.36 4.53 -4.44
N ILE A 176 -1.43 3.78 -4.23
CA ILE A 176 -2.07 3.60 -2.92
C ILE A 176 -2.23 2.10 -2.65
N LEU A 177 -1.70 1.63 -1.52
CA LEU A 177 -1.85 0.26 -1.05
C LEU A 177 -2.67 0.24 0.24
N PHE A 178 -3.83 -0.39 0.19
CA PHE A 178 -4.57 -0.78 1.38
C PHE A 178 -4.16 -2.18 1.82
N ILE A 179 -3.95 -2.40 3.11
CA ILE A 179 -3.66 -3.70 3.71
C ILE A 179 -4.73 -3.97 4.76
N LEU A 180 -5.48 -5.06 4.59
CA LEU A 180 -6.50 -5.48 5.55
C LEU A 180 -5.91 -6.61 6.39
N THR A 181 -5.62 -6.34 7.66
CA THR A 181 -4.96 -7.27 8.59
C THR A 181 -5.30 -6.88 10.03
N ASP A 182 -5.15 -7.82 10.96
CA ASP A 182 -5.24 -7.53 12.40
C ASP A 182 -3.98 -6.83 12.96
N GLY A 183 -2.95 -6.68 12.12
CA GLY A 183 -1.74 -5.93 12.41
C GLY A 183 -0.55 -6.79 12.80
N TYR A 184 -0.75 -8.06 13.13
CA TYR A 184 0.35 -8.99 13.31
C TYR A 184 0.88 -9.42 11.95
N MET A 185 2.19 -9.27 11.75
CA MET A 185 2.83 -9.82 10.56
C MET A 185 3.37 -11.21 10.93
N TYR A 186 2.87 -12.28 10.33
CA TYR A 186 3.38 -13.62 10.58
C TYR A 186 3.08 -14.54 9.40
N HIS A 187 4.10 -15.25 8.92
CA HIS A 187 3.94 -16.36 8.00
C HIS A 187 5.04 -17.39 8.26
N GLU A 188 4.71 -18.67 8.19
CA GLU A 188 5.63 -19.75 8.58
C GLU A 188 6.87 -19.83 7.69
N ASN A 189 6.71 -19.60 6.38
CA ASN A 189 7.77 -19.78 5.38
C ASN A 189 8.77 -18.62 5.35
N THR A 190 8.44 -17.49 5.98
CA THR A 190 9.29 -16.30 6.01
C THR A 190 9.50 -15.80 7.43
N LYS A 191 9.43 -16.70 8.42
CA LYS A 191 9.72 -16.41 9.81
C LYS A 191 11.22 -16.44 10.07
N PHE A 192 11.84 -15.28 10.27
CA PHE A 192 13.27 -15.17 10.61
C PHE A 192 13.56 -13.93 11.44
N ALA A 193 14.81 -13.81 11.89
CA ALA A 193 15.33 -12.66 12.63
C ALA A 193 16.70 -12.24 12.09
N GLU A 194 16.96 -10.93 12.08
CA GLU A 194 18.25 -10.33 11.77
C GLU A 194 18.65 -9.38 12.92
N GLY A 195 19.59 -9.83 13.75
CA GLY A 195 19.91 -9.14 15.00
C GLY A 195 18.68 -9.08 15.93
N SER A 196 18.27 -7.87 16.30
CA SER A 196 17.09 -7.63 17.13
C SER A 196 15.79 -7.39 16.34
N LYS A 197 15.84 -7.46 15.00
CA LYS A 197 14.67 -7.31 14.13
C LYS A 197 14.13 -8.66 13.68
N THR A 198 12.83 -8.72 13.43
CA THR A 198 12.13 -9.93 12.99
C THR A 198 11.31 -9.67 11.74
N SER A 199 11.10 -10.68 10.90
CA SER A 199 10.12 -10.57 9.80
C SER A 199 8.67 -10.70 10.27
N TYR A 200 8.48 -10.98 11.56
CA TYR A 200 7.19 -11.27 12.17
C TYR A 200 6.99 -10.53 13.49
N LEU A 201 5.73 -10.35 13.90
CA LEU A 201 5.31 -9.86 15.19
C LEU A 201 4.13 -10.70 15.66
N THR A 202 4.21 -11.23 16.87
CA THR A 202 3.12 -11.96 17.52
C THR A 202 2.98 -11.48 18.95
N THR A 203 1.83 -11.72 19.56
CA THR A 203 1.60 -11.40 20.98
C THR A 203 2.62 -12.05 21.90
N LYS A 204 3.03 -13.29 21.57
CA LYS A 204 4.10 -14.01 22.27
C LYS A 204 5.43 -13.28 22.20
N LEU A 205 5.77 -12.72 21.04
CA LEU A 205 7.01 -11.94 20.87
C LEU A 205 6.93 -10.62 21.65
N ILE A 206 5.79 -9.92 21.61
CA ILE A 206 5.55 -8.68 22.36
C ILE A 206 5.76 -8.92 23.86
N LYS A 207 5.16 -9.98 24.40
CA LYS A 207 5.33 -10.39 25.80
C LYS A 207 6.78 -10.78 26.12
N ALA A 208 7.43 -11.60 25.28
CA ALA A 208 8.82 -12.03 25.48
C ALA A 208 9.82 -10.85 25.46
N ASN A 209 9.52 -9.82 24.69
CA ASN A 209 10.34 -8.61 24.60
C ASN A 209 10.01 -7.56 25.68
N ASN A 210 9.12 -7.88 26.63
CA ASN A 210 8.66 -6.98 27.69
C ASN A 210 8.03 -5.68 27.18
N LEU A 211 7.34 -5.74 26.03
CA LEU A 211 6.67 -4.59 25.41
C LEU A 211 5.24 -4.41 25.94
N THR A 212 5.02 -4.73 27.22
CA THR A 212 3.70 -4.75 27.87
C THR A 212 3.52 -3.63 28.89
N SER A 213 4.37 -2.60 28.84
CA SER A 213 4.34 -1.44 29.74
C SER A 213 4.36 -0.15 28.94
N SER A 214 4.11 0.99 29.60
CA SER A 214 4.18 2.32 28.97
C SER A 214 5.57 2.68 28.45
N ASP A 215 6.63 1.99 28.89
CA ASP A 215 8.02 2.20 28.45
C ASP A 215 8.39 1.43 27.16
N PHE A 216 7.41 0.80 26.50
CA PHE A 216 7.65 -0.05 25.33
C PHE A 216 8.44 0.67 24.22
N LYS A 217 8.19 1.97 23.99
CA LYS A 217 8.90 2.75 22.96
C LYS A 217 10.39 2.86 23.24
N ASN A 218 10.75 3.20 24.47
CA ASN A 218 12.15 3.28 24.90
C ASN A 218 12.82 1.89 24.82
N THR A 219 12.08 0.83 25.13
CA THR A 219 12.57 -0.54 25.00
C THR A 219 12.82 -0.91 23.53
N ILE A 220 11.88 -0.61 22.63
CA ILE A 220 12.03 -0.80 21.18
C ILE A 220 13.27 -0.08 20.66
N GLU A 221 13.43 1.21 21.00
CA GLU A 221 14.56 2.02 20.55
C GLU A 221 15.90 1.50 21.10
N LYS A 222 16.02 1.31 22.43
CA LYS A 222 17.27 0.86 23.07
C LYS A 222 17.70 -0.53 22.62
N LYS A 223 16.75 -1.42 22.32
CA LYS A 223 17.04 -2.79 21.89
C LYS A 223 17.09 -2.92 20.36
N GLY A 224 16.69 -1.89 19.62
CA GLY A 224 16.59 -1.93 18.16
C GLY A 224 15.54 -2.91 17.65
N TYR A 225 14.48 -3.16 18.42
CA TYR A 225 13.40 -4.05 18.00
C TYR A 225 12.61 -3.43 16.84
N GLY A 226 12.06 -4.27 15.97
CA GLY A 226 11.26 -3.83 14.84
C GLY A 226 11.20 -4.89 13.76
N PHE A 227 10.54 -4.54 12.65
CA PHE A 227 10.54 -5.40 11.49
C PHE A 227 11.85 -5.30 10.72
N VAL A 228 12.30 -6.42 10.15
CA VAL A 228 13.36 -6.40 9.13
C VAL A 228 12.81 -5.65 7.92
N LYS A 229 13.54 -4.65 7.40
CA LYS A 229 13.11 -3.93 6.19
C LYS A 229 13.00 -4.90 5.01
N ALA A 230 11.90 -4.83 4.29
CA ALA A 230 11.66 -5.68 3.12
C ALA A 230 12.10 -5.00 1.81
N ASN A 231 12.15 -3.67 1.78
CA ASN A 231 12.43 -2.88 0.58
C ASN A 231 13.32 -1.67 0.90
N GLU A 232 13.99 -1.11 -0.12
CA GLU A 232 14.93 0.01 0.05
C GLU A 232 14.31 1.39 -0.20
N ASN A 233 13.31 1.47 -1.07
CA ASN A 233 12.69 2.74 -1.41
C ASN A 233 11.28 2.59 -1.98
N LEU A 234 10.30 2.98 -1.18
CA LEU A 234 8.87 3.02 -1.54
C LEU A 234 8.33 4.44 -1.40
N SER A 235 9.13 5.46 -1.69
CA SER A 235 8.73 6.87 -1.53
C SER A 235 7.57 7.31 -2.42
N ASN A 236 7.26 6.55 -3.48
CA ASN A 236 6.12 6.77 -4.38
C ASN A 236 4.89 5.91 -4.02
N LEU A 237 4.85 5.33 -2.82
CA LEU A 237 3.74 4.53 -2.32
C LEU A 237 3.10 5.18 -1.10
N GLU A 238 1.77 5.24 -1.09
CA GLU A 238 0.97 5.55 0.10
C GLU A 238 0.43 4.24 0.68
N VAL A 239 0.56 4.02 1.99
CA VAL A 239 0.13 2.74 2.62
C VAL A 239 -0.90 2.96 3.72
N ILE A 240 -2.03 2.27 3.63
CA ILE A 240 -3.10 2.35 4.62
C ILE A 240 -3.33 0.95 5.19
N ILE A 241 -3.08 0.77 6.47
CA ILE A 241 -3.45 -0.47 7.19
C ILE A 241 -4.81 -0.26 7.85
N LEU A 242 -5.74 -1.17 7.60
CA LEU A 242 -7.06 -1.20 8.22
C LEU A 242 -7.26 -2.51 8.96
N GLY A 243 -7.91 -2.45 10.11
CA GLY A 243 -8.35 -3.63 10.84
C GLY A 243 -7.49 -4.05 12.02
N ILE A 244 -6.56 -3.20 12.51
CA ILE A 244 -5.71 -3.57 13.65
C ILE A 244 -6.58 -4.03 14.82
N ASN A 245 -6.38 -5.26 15.25
CA ASN A 245 -7.18 -5.92 16.28
C ASN A 245 -6.23 -6.59 17.29
N PRO A 246 -5.74 -5.83 18.29
CA PRO A 246 -4.81 -6.34 19.28
C PRO A 246 -5.42 -7.44 20.16
N GLU A 247 -4.57 -8.30 20.72
CA GLU A 247 -5.00 -9.28 21.71
C GLU A 247 -5.43 -8.54 22.99
N LYS A 248 -6.52 -9.01 23.61
CA LYS A 248 -7.00 -8.44 24.86
C LYS A 248 -6.02 -8.72 26.01
N GLY A 249 -5.95 -7.80 26.96
CA GLY A 249 -5.20 -7.96 28.21
C GLY A 249 -3.90 -7.17 28.29
N ASN A 250 -3.33 -6.74 27.17
CA ASN A 250 -2.23 -5.76 27.14
C ASN A 250 -2.73 -4.41 26.58
N PRO A 251 -2.85 -3.36 27.40
CA PRO A 251 -3.33 -2.05 26.93
C PRO A 251 -2.37 -1.35 25.96
N PHE A 252 -1.13 -1.84 25.82
CA PHE A 252 -0.11 -1.28 24.94
C PHE A 252 0.04 -2.03 23.61
N GLU A 253 -0.64 -3.17 23.44
CA GLU A 253 -0.45 -4.07 22.29
C GLU A 253 -0.64 -3.36 20.94
N GLU A 254 -1.73 -2.61 20.79
CA GLU A 254 -2.02 -1.84 19.58
C GLU A 254 -0.93 -0.81 19.28
N ALA A 255 -0.45 -0.13 20.32
CA ALA A 255 0.56 0.90 20.20
C ALA A 255 1.92 0.29 19.80
N VAL A 256 2.24 -0.91 20.28
CA VAL A 256 3.42 -1.68 19.86
C VAL A 256 3.31 -2.09 18.40
N ILE A 257 2.17 -2.65 17.97
CA ILE A 257 1.93 -3.03 16.58
C ILE A 257 2.13 -1.81 15.66
N LYS A 258 1.51 -0.67 16.00
CA LYS A 258 1.65 0.58 15.25
C LYS A 258 3.11 1.03 15.17
N GLU A 259 3.82 1.03 16.28
CA GLU A 259 5.23 1.43 16.32
C GLU A 259 6.11 0.56 15.40
N TYR A 260 5.89 -0.75 15.38
CA TYR A 260 6.60 -1.67 14.49
C TYR A 260 6.36 -1.35 13.01
N TRP A 261 5.09 -1.16 12.61
CA TRP A 261 4.72 -0.79 11.24
C TRP A 261 5.30 0.57 10.83
N GLU A 262 5.19 1.58 11.70
CA GLU A 262 5.70 2.92 11.43
C GLU A 262 7.21 2.91 11.23
N ASN A 263 7.95 2.16 12.05
CA ASN A 263 9.40 2.07 11.92
C ASN A 263 9.82 1.36 10.64
N MET A 264 9.12 0.28 10.25
CA MET A 264 9.33 -0.38 8.96
C MET A 264 9.04 0.55 7.78
N PHE A 265 7.94 1.30 7.83
CA PHE A 265 7.58 2.26 6.79
C PHE A 265 8.59 3.39 6.64
N LYS A 266 9.11 3.93 7.75
CA LYS A 266 10.19 4.92 7.76
C LYS A 266 11.46 4.36 7.11
N GLU A 267 11.87 3.14 7.47
CA GLU A 267 13.05 2.48 6.88
C GLU A 267 12.91 2.24 5.38
N MET A 268 11.70 1.89 4.92
CA MET A 268 11.38 1.73 3.49
C MET A 268 11.09 3.06 2.77
N LYS A 269 11.23 4.21 3.45
CA LYS A 269 11.01 5.57 2.91
C LYS A 269 9.57 5.85 2.46
N ILE A 270 8.58 5.15 3.02
CA ILE A 270 7.16 5.44 2.79
C ILE A 270 6.80 6.73 3.51
N LYS A 271 6.41 7.77 2.76
CA LYS A 271 6.19 9.12 3.29
C LYS A 271 4.77 9.36 3.80
N LYS A 272 3.80 8.62 3.26
CA LYS A 272 2.38 8.79 3.58
C LYS A 272 1.83 7.44 3.99
N TYR A 273 1.40 7.34 5.23
CA TYR A 273 0.75 6.14 5.71
C TYR A 273 -0.32 6.44 6.77
N GLN A 274 -1.25 5.51 6.94
CA GLN A 274 -2.24 5.51 8.02
C GLN A 274 -2.39 4.11 8.57
N ILE A 275 -2.54 3.98 9.89
CA ILE A 275 -2.76 2.70 10.56
C ILE A 275 -4.00 2.84 11.44
N LYS A 276 -5.06 2.10 11.10
CA LYS A 276 -6.38 2.20 11.73
C LYS A 276 -6.79 0.88 12.37
N SER A 277 -7.24 0.97 13.61
CA SER A 277 -7.82 -0.15 14.33
C SER A 277 -9.11 -0.64 13.67
N ALA A 278 -9.48 -1.89 13.92
CA ALA A 278 -10.76 -2.43 13.51
C ALA A 278 -11.89 -1.62 14.14
N ASP A 279 -12.73 -1.03 13.31
CA ASP A 279 -13.86 -0.19 13.74
C ASP A 279 -15.08 -0.48 12.85
N LEU A 280 -16.24 0.08 13.17
CA LEU A 280 -17.40 -0.04 12.31
C LEU A 280 -17.12 0.60 10.94
N PRO A 281 -17.62 -0.01 9.84
CA PRO A 281 -17.45 0.55 8.49
C PRO A 281 -17.87 2.01 8.38
N SER A 282 -18.93 2.42 9.08
CA SER A 282 -19.41 3.81 9.12
C SER A 282 -18.36 4.81 9.61
N ASN A 283 -17.42 4.38 10.45
CA ASN A 283 -16.39 5.25 11.02
C ASN A 283 -15.15 5.32 10.12
N LEU A 284 -14.82 4.23 9.44
CA LEU A 284 -13.65 4.16 8.56
C LEU A 284 -13.94 4.60 7.12
N GLU A 285 -15.20 4.50 6.66
CA GLU A 285 -15.58 4.93 5.31
C GLU A 285 -15.17 6.39 5.03
N PRO A 286 -15.47 7.40 5.88
CA PRO A 286 -15.01 8.77 5.63
C PRO A 286 -13.49 8.90 5.50
N ILE A 287 -12.73 8.10 6.26
CA ILE A 287 -11.26 8.09 6.24
C ILE A 287 -10.75 7.48 4.92
N ILE A 288 -11.35 6.36 4.49
CA ILE A 288 -11.02 5.69 3.24
C ILE A 288 -11.29 6.62 2.06
N LEU A 289 -12.49 7.22 2.00
CA LEU A 289 -12.89 8.15 0.94
C LEU A 289 -11.96 9.36 0.88
N LYS A 290 -11.64 9.96 2.04
CA LYS A 290 -10.69 11.07 2.15
C LYS A 290 -9.30 10.71 1.64
N THR A 291 -8.86 9.50 1.96
CA THR A 291 -7.53 9.02 1.56
C THR A 291 -7.44 8.90 0.04
N ILE A 292 -8.46 8.34 -0.60
CA ILE A 292 -8.49 8.18 -2.06
C ILE A 292 -8.65 9.54 -2.75
N SER A 293 -9.55 10.41 -2.28
CA SER A 293 -9.78 11.73 -2.88
C SER A 293 -8.58 12.67 -2.78
N GLY A 294 -7.70 12.48 -1.78
CA GLY A 294 -6.61 13.39 -1.47
C GLY A 294 -7.06 14.76 -0.94
N LYS A 295 -8.33 14.88 -0.53
CA LYS A 295 -8.98 16.11 -0.04
C LYS A 295 -9.61 15.87 1.33
#